data_AF-A0A1B6Y9P9-F1
#
_entry.id   AF-A0A1B6Y9P9-F1
#
_cell.length_a   1.000
_cell.length_b   1.000
_cell.length_c   1.000
_cell.angle_alpha   90.00
_cell.angle_beta   90.00
_cell.angle_gamma   90.00
#
_symmetry.space_group_name_H-M   'P 1'
#
loop_
_entity.id
_entity.type
_entity.pdbx_description
1 polymer ?
#
loop_
_entity_poly.entity_id
_entity_poly.type
_entity_poly.pdbx_seq_one_letter_code
_entity_poly.pdbx_strand_id
1 'polypeptide(L)'
;MKRVCKEQPELLIPYLDRFLNEIADIDQASTQWTLAQLFLLLESDLSESQKRKAKEIIKNNLANHNDWIVLNTSMETLFQWSKEDEDLRKWLLPHLEKLSKDNRKSVSKRASKFLDLIN
;
A
#
# COMPACT_ATOMS: atom_id res chain seq x y z
N MET A 1 5.53 -6.74 -14.12
CA MET A 1 4.86 -5.46 -13.76
C MET A 1 5.78 -4.47 -13.08
N LYS A 2 6.22 -4.67 -11.82
CA LYS A 2 7.07 -3.68 -11.10
C LYS A 2 8.29 -3.17 -11.89
N ARG A 3 9.04 -4.06 -12.55
CA ARG A 3 10.21 -3.67 -13.36
C ARG A 3 9.81 -2.81 -14.55
N VAL A 4 8.78 -3.21 -15.30
CA VAL A 4 8.23 -2.43 -16.42
C VAL A 4 7.76 -1.06 -15.94
N CYS A 5 7.03 -0.99 -14.81
CA CYS A 5 6.58 0.27 -14.21
C CYS A 5 7.74 1.22 -13.87
N LYS A 6 8.89 0.69 -13.45
CA LYS A 6 10.06 1.50 -13.10
C LYS A 6 10.78 2.06 -14.33
N GLU A 7 10.86 1.26 -15.39
CA GLU A 7 11.56 1.64 -16.61
C GLU A 7 10.68 2.48 -17.55
N GLN A 8 9.37 2.19 -17.60
CA GLN A 8 8.38 2.74 -18.54
C GLN A 8 7.01 2.91 -17.84
N PRO A 9 6.87 3.82 -16.86
CA PRO A 9 5.62 4.07 -16.15
C PRO A 9 4.47 4.49 -17.10
N GLU A 10 4.79 5.18 -18.19
CA GLU A 10 3.84 5.65 -19.22
C GLU A 10 3.04 4.54 -19.88
N LEU A 11 3.55 3.30 -19.88
CA LEU A 11 2.80 2.14 -20.37
C LEU A 11 1.65 1.74 -19.43
N LEU A 12 1.72 2.13 -18.16
CA LEU A 12 0.78 1.73 -17.12
C LEU A 12 -0.16 2.85 -16.69
N ILE A 13 0.26 4.12 -16.82
CA ILE A 13 -0.56 5.30 -16.50
C ILE A 13 -1.96 5.26 -17.15
N PRO A 14 -2.11 4.91 -18.45
CA PRO A 14 -3.42 4.82 -19.09
C PRO A 14 -4.38 3.80 -18.46
N TYR A 15 -3.87 2.89 -17.63
CA TYR A 15 -4.63 1.83 -16.99
C TYR A 15 -4.92 2.10 -15.50
N LEU A 16 -4.54 3.27 -14.96
CA LEU A 16 -4.75 3.61 -13.53
C LEU A 16 -6.21 3.43 -13.10
N ASP A 17 -7.16 3.88 -13.90
CA ASP A 17 -8.59 3.71 -13.58
C ASP A 17 -8.99 2.23 -13.54
N ARG A 18 -8.47 1.41 -14.45
CA ARG A 18 -8.74 -0.03 -14.45
C ARG A 18 -8.10 -0.70 -13.24
N PHE A 19 -6.89 -0.29 -12.85
CA PHE A 19 -6.24 -0.78 -11.63
C PHE A 19 -7.06 -0.48 -10.38
N LEU A 20 -7.67 0.70 -10.31
CA LEU A 20 -8.45 1.15 -9.17
C LEU A 20 -9.88 0.58 -9.15
N ASN A 21 -10.49 0.34 -10.31
CA ASN A 21 -11.92 0.02 -10.41
C ASN A 21 -12.23 -1.43 -10.78
N GLU A 22 -11.33 -2.12 -11.48
CA GLU A 22 -11.56 -3.50 -11.94
C GLU A 22 -10.59 -4.48 -11.26
N ILE A 23 -9.29 -4.17 -11.34
CA ILE A 23 -8.25 -5.10 -10.90
C ILE A 23 -8.17 -5.16 -9.37
N ALA A 24 -8.53 -4.06 -8.69
CA ALA A 24 -8.60 -4.01 -7.22
C ALA A 24 -9.62 -4.99 -6.63
N ASP A 25 -10.67 -5.37 -7.38
CA ASP A 25 -11.71 -6.30 -6.93
C ASP A 25 -11.28 -7.77 -7.00
N ILE A 26 -10.13 -8.06 -7.62
CA ILE A 26 -9.58 -9.41 -7.69
C ILE A 26 -8.99 -9.79 -6.33
N ASP A 27 -9.66 -10.69 -5.61
CA ASP A 27 -9.22 -11.24 -4.32
C ASP A 27 -8.13 -12.31 -4.49
N GLN A 28 -7.00 -11.88 -5.07
CA GLN A 28 -5.79 -12.69 -5.15
C GLN A 28 -4.65 -11.90 -4.54
N ALA A 29 -3.93 -12.51 -3.59
CA ALA A 29 -2.83 -11.87 -2.89
C ALA A 29 -1.80 -11.25 -3.84
N SER A 30 -1.46 -11.93 -4.95
CA SER A 30 -0.54 -11.41 -5.96
C SER A 30 -1.01 -10.14 -6.64
N THR A 31 -2.32 -10.01 -6.87
CA THR A 31 -2.91 -8.79 -7.42
C THR A 31 -2.80 -7.66 -6.39
N GLN A 32 -3.22 -7.92 -5.16
CA GLN A 32 -3.27 -6.92 -4.10
C GLN A 32 -1.87 -6.35 -3.77
N TRP A 33 -0.86 -7.20 -3.60
CA TRP A 33 0.49 -6.68 -3.33
C TRP A 33 1.14 -6.04 -4.55
N THR A 34 0.78 -6.46 -5.78
CA THR A 34 1.26 -5.79 -7.00
C THR A 34 0.67 -4.38 -7.09
N LEU A 35 -0.63 -4.22 -6.86
CA LEU A 35 -1.30 -2.91 -6.89
C LEU A 35 -0.72 -1.96 -5.84
N ALA A 36 -0.47 -2.43 -4.61
CA ALA A 36 0.18 -1.64 -3.57
C ALA A 36 1.53 -1.05 -4.04
N GLN A 37 2.33 -1.85 -4.75
CA GLN A 37 3.61 -1.41 -5.29
C GLN A 37 3.47 -0.48 -6.49
N LEU A 38 2.49 -0.71 -7.36
CA LEU A 38 2.24 0.15 -8.52
C LEU A 38 1.72 1.52 -8.09
N PHE A 39 0.77 1.60 -7.16
CA PHE A 39 0.26 2.87 -6.65
C PHE A 39 1.34 3.68 -5.94
N LEU A 40 2.27 3.02 -5.24
CA LEU A 40 3.42 3.71 -4.66
C LEU A 40 4.39 4.24 -5.74
N LEU A 41 4.64 3.47 -6.80
CA LEU A 41 5.54 3.88 -7.88
C LEU A 41 4.96 4.99 -8.77
N LEU A 42 3.64 4.98 -8.97
CA LEU A 42 2.91 5.91 -9.83
C LEU A 42 2.22 7.02 -9.02
N GLU A 43 2.61 7.24 -7.76
CA GLU A 43 1.92 8.17 -6.88
C GLU A 43 1.80 9.57 -7.48
N SER A 44 2.86 10.05 -8.13
CA SER A 44 2.90 11.37 -8.79
C SER A 44 1.97 11.49 -9.99
N ASP A 45 1.54 10.36 -10.56
CA ASP A 45 0.66 10.30 -11.73
C ASP A 45 -0.81 10.09 -11.35
N LEU A 46 -1.09 9.84 -10.06
CA LEU A 46 -2.45 9.75 -9.54
C LEU A 46 -3.03 11.15 -9.38
N SER A 47 -4.23 11.37 -9.94
CA SER A 47 -5.07 12.49 -9.51
C SER A 47 -5.50 12.36 -8.06
N GLU A 48 -5.94 13.44 -7.42
CA GLU A 48 -6.40 13.42 -6.02
C GLU A 48 -7.53 12.39 -5.77
N SER A 49 -8.46 12.24 -6.72
CA SER A 49 -9.54 11.25 -6.61
C SER A 49 -9.01 9.82 -6.69
N GLN A 50 -8.07 9.55 -7.59
CA GLN A 50 -7.40 8.26 -7.72
C GLN A 50 -6.54 7.95 -6.49
N LYS A 51 -5.80 8.94 -5.97
CA LYS A 51 -4.98 8.81 -4.76
C LYS A 51 -5.85 8.46 -3.55
N ARG A 52 -7.01 9.10 -3.40
CA ARG A 52 -7.99 8.76 -2.36
C ARG A 52 -8.48 7.31 -2.49
N LYS A 53 -8.85 6.89 -3.70
CA LYS A 53 -9.30 5.51 -3.94
C LYS A 53 -8.20 4.48 -3.70
N ALA A 54 -6.97 4.77 -4.13
CA ALA A 54 -5.81 3.94 -3.87
C ALA A 54 -5.57 3.78 -2.34
N LYS A 55 -5.64 4.89 -1.58
CA LYS A 55 -5.59 4.84 -0.11
C LYS A 55 -6.67 3.94 0.47
N GLU A 56 -7.92 4.05 0.03
CA GLU A 56 -9.02 3.19 0.50
C GLU A 56 -8.71 1.69 0.27
N ILE A 57 -8.23 1.33 -0.93
CA ILE A 57 -7.85 -0.06 -1.28
C ILE A 57 -6.71 -0.55 -0.38
N ILE A 58 -5.63 0.22 -0.23
CA ILE A 58 -4.47 -0.22 0.55
C ILE A 58 -4.77 -0.25 2.05
N LYS A 59 -5.61 0.66 2.56
CA LYS A 59 -6.12 0.62 3.94
C LYS A 59 -6.93 -0.65 4.19
N ASN A 60 -7.82 -1.01 3.25
CA ASN A 60 -8.59 -2.26 3.33
C ASN A 60 -7.66 -3.50 3.35
N ASN A 61 -6.64 -3.52 2.49
CA ASN A 61 -5.64 -4.59 2.47
C ASN A 61 -4.91 -4.71 3.81
N LEU A 62 -4.47 -3.60 4.41
CA LEU A 62 -3.78 -3.64 5.69
C LEU A 62 -4.70 -4.08 6.85
N ALA A 63 -5.97 -3.69 6.81
CA ALA A 63 -6.92 -3.98 7.89
C ALA A 63 -7.41 -5.43 7.87
N ASN A 64 -7.63 -6.00 6.68
CA ASN A 64 -8.44 -7.21 6.51
C ASN A 64 -7.68 -8.39 5.90
N HIS A 65 -6.53 -8.17 5.26
CA HIS A 65 -5.84 -9.25 4.54
C HIS A 65 -4.92 -10.06 5.47
N ASN A 66 -4.85 -11.37 5.25
CA ASN A 66 -4.00 -12.27 6.04
C ASN A 66 -2.68 -12.62 5.35
N ASP A 67 -2.51 -12.41 4.04
CA ASP A 67 -1.23 -12.66 3.38
C ASP A 67 -0.13 -11.69 3.85
N TRP A 68 1.04 -12.24 4.19
CA TRP A 68 2.13 -11.46 4.78
C TRP A 68 2.79 -10.51 3.77
N ILE A 69 2.76 -10.81 2.47
CA ILE A 69 3.33 -9.93 1.43
C ILE A 69 2.37 -8.75 1.21
N VAL A 70 1.07 -9.01 1.16
CA VAL A 70 0.04 -7.96 1.09
C VAL A 70 0.15 -7.01 2.28
N LEU A 71 0.30 -7.53 3.50
CA LEU A 71 0.51 -6.70 4.69
C LEU A 71 1.80 -5.87 4.59
N ASN A 72 2.93 -6.48 4.22
CA ASN A 72 4.21 -5.77 4.13
C ASN A 72 4.23 -4.67 3.07
N THR A 73 3.64 -4.93 1.90
CA THR A 73 3.56 -3.95 0.83
C THR A 73 2.57 -2.83 1.17
N SER A 74 1.43 -3.16 1.77
CA SER A 74 0.46 -2.16 2.22
C SER A 74 1.03 -1.26 3.31
N MET A 75 1.75 -1.82 4.29
CA MET A 75 2.44 -1.04 5.32
C MET A 75 3.46 -0.07 4.70
N GLU A 76 4.29 -0.52 3.75
CA GLU A 76 5.27 0.36 3.09
C GLU A 76 4.58 1.48 2.32
N THR A 77 3.57 1.18 1.50
CA THR A 77 2.86 2.20 0.72
C THR A 77 2.20 3.24 1.62
N LEU A 78 1.46 2.80 2.65
CA LEU A 78 0.79 3.73 3.57
C LEU A 78 1.80 4.52 4.42
N PHE A 79 2.91 3.91 4.82
CA PHE A 79 3.98 4.60 5.55
C PHE A 79 4.59 5.72 4.71
N GLN A 80 4.91 5.47 3.44
CA GLN A 80 5.43 6.52 2.56
C GLN A 80 4.43 7.67 2.38
N TRP A 81 3.16 7.35 2.12
CA TRP A 81 2.11 8.37 1.96
C TRP A 81 1.83 9.14 3.26
N SER A 82 1.98 8.52 4.43
CA SER A 82 1.75 9.16 5.72
C SER A 82 2.78 10.24 6.08
N LYS A 83 3.91 10.31 5.37
CA LYS A 83 4.92 11.35 5.60
C LYS A 83 4.41 12.76 5.30
N GLU A 84 3.47 12.87 4.36
CA GLU A 84 2.87 14.13 3.93
C GLU A 84 1.38 14.23 4.28
N ASP A 85 0.82 13.19 4.93
CA ASP A 85 -0.60 13.07 5.26
C ASP A 85 -0.76 12.72 6.75
N GLU A 86 -1.02 13.75 7.57
CA GLU A 86 -1.15 13.61 9.02
C GLU A 86 -2.34 12.73 9.44
N ASP A 87 -3.46 12.79 8.71
CA ASP A 87 -4.63 11.98 9.03
C ASP A 87 -4.37 10.50 8.71
N LEU A 88 -3.68 10.23 7.61
CA LEU A 88 -3.23 8.88 7.30
C LEU A 88 -2.21 8.37 8.33
N ARG A 89 -1.29 9.22 8.79
CA ARG A 89 -0.34 8.88 9.87
C ARG A 89 -1.08 8.47 11.15
N LYS A 90 -2.04 9.28 11.60
CA LYS A 90 -2.87 8.97 12.77
C LYS A 90 -3.62 7.65 12.61
N TRP A 91 -4.16 7.40 11.41
CA TRP A 91 -4.83 6.15 11.12
C TRP A 91 -3.88 4.94 11.10
N LEU A 92 -2.66 5.09 10.57
CA LEU A 92 -1.70 4.00 10.39
C LEU A 92 -1.07 3.54 11.72
N LEU A 93 -0.82 4.44 12.66
CA LEU A 93 -0.21 4.17 13.96
C LEU A 93 -0.79 2.93 14.69
N PRO A 94 -2.10 2.86 14.99
CA PRO A 94 -2.66 1.71 15.70
C PRO A 94 -2.54 0.39 14.92
N HIS A 95 -2.52 0.45 13.58
CA HIS A 95 -2.28 -0.74 12.76
C HIS A 95 -0.84 -1.23 12.85
N LEU A 96 0.15 -0.32 12.85
CA LEU A 96 1.56 -0.66 13.05
C LEU A 96 1.81 -1.22 14.46
N GLU A 97 1.19 -0.63 15.49
CA GLU A 97 1.26 -1.14 16.86
C GLU A 97 0.71 -2.57 16.97
N LYS A 98 -0.45 -2.85 16.36
CA LYS A 98 -1.02 -4.19 16.32
C LYS A 98 -0.10 -5.16 15.57
N LEU A 99 0.35 -4.79 14.38
CA LEU A 99 1.17 -5.66 13.51
C LEU A 99 2.60 -5.85 14.05
N SER A 100 3.12 -4.95 14.88
CA SER A 100 4.40 -5.14 15.56
C SER A 100 4.43 -6.37 16.48
N LYS A 101 3.24 -6.85 16.88
CA LYS A 101 3.04 -8.06 17.70
C LYS A 101 2.66 -9.29 16.87
N ASP A 102 2.68 -9.20 15.54
CA ASP A 102 2.34 -10.31 14.64
C ASP A 102 3.32 -11.49 14.80
N ASN A 103 2.79 -12.71 14.80
CA ASN A 103 3.58 -13.94 14.98
C ASN A 103 4.59 -14.16 13.83
N ARG A 104 4.33 -13.60 12.65
CA ARG A 104 5.24 -13.69 11.50
C ARG A 104 6.29 -12.61 11.63
N LYS A 105 7.53 -13.06 11.83
CA LYS A 105 8.72 -12.22 12.01
C LYS A 105 8.91 -11.17 10.92
N SER A 106 8.52 -11.45 9.67
CA SER A 106 8.63 -10.48 8.57
C SER A 106 7.67 -9.30 8.75
N VAL A 107 6.43 -9.56 9.19
CA VAL A 107 5.40 -8.55 9.43
C VAL A 107 5.75 -7.73 10.68
N SER A 108 6.00 -8.40 11.82
CA SER A 108 6.29 -7.70 13.08
C SER A 108 7.52 -6.82 13.00
N LYS A 109 8.64 -7.32 12.46
CA LYS A 109 9.85 -6.49 12.28
C LYS A 109 9.62 -5.27 11.41
N ARG A 110 8.81 -5.42 10.34
CA ARG A 110 8.53 -4.31 9.43
C ARG A 110 7.64 -3.26 10.10
N ALA A 111 6.61 -3.70 10.81
CA ALA A 111 5.72 -2.83 11.56
C ALA A 111 6.47 -2.07 12.65
N SER A 112 7.30 -2.75 13.47
CA SER A 112 8.15 -2.09 14.47
C SER A 112 9.07 -1.05 13.84
N LYS A 113 9.75 -1.40 12.74
CA LYS A 113 10.62 -0.44 12.04
C LYS A 113 9.88 0.82 11.61
N PHE A 114 8.66 0.70 11.07
CA PHE A 114 7.89 1.88 10.67
C PHE A 114 7.34 2.65 11.86
N LEU A 115 6.94 1.95 12.92
CA LEU A 115 6.49 2.58 14.16
C LEU A 115 7.61 3.45 14.78
N ASP A 116 8.85 2.98 14.75
CA ASP A 116 10.01 3.73 15.24
C ASP A 116 10.33 4.97 14.38
N LEU A 117 9.97 4.94 13.09
CA LEU A 117 10.24 6.03 12.13
C LEU A 117 9.10 7.04 11.99
N ILE A 118 7.90 6.66 12.39
CA ILE A 118 6.68 7.48 12.24
C ILE A 118 6.37 8.29 13.52
N ASN A 119 6.91 7.85 14.66
CA ASN A 119 6.94 8.56 15.94
C ASN A 119 8.05 9.61 15.97
#